data_AF-A0A197JRH0-F1
#
_entry.id   AF-A0A197JRH0-F1
#
_cell.length_a   1.000
_cell.length_b   1.000
_cell.length_c   1.000
_cell.angle_alpha   90.00
_cell.angle_beta   90.00
_cell.angle_gamma   90.00
#
_symmetry.space_group_name_H-M   'P 1'
#
loop_
_entity.id
_entity.type
_entity.pdbx_description
1 polymer ?
#
loop_
_entity_poly.entity_id
_entity_poly.type
_entity_poly.pdbx_seq_one_letter_code
_entity_poly.pdbx_strand_id
1 'polypeptide(L)' 'MPIRGYLDQTVLPVLLEGMKQLAKERPQNPLEYLGHYLLNHSDTIGRSPGP' A
#
# COMPACT_ATOMS: atom_id res chain seq x y z
N MET A 1 -1.78 -12.56 16.08
CA MET A 1 -2.17 -11.14 15.99
C MET A 1 -3.60 -11.07 15.43
N PRO A 2 -4.47 -10.16 15.90
CA PRO A 2 -5.80 -9.95 15.31
C PRO A 2 -5.68 -9.52 13.84
N ILE A 3 -6.69 -9.84 13.01
CA ILE A 3 -6.70 -9.54 11.57
C ILE A 3 -6.40 -8.05 11.27
N ARG A 4 -6.98 -7.14 12.06
CA ARG A 4 -6.73 -5.71 11.94
C ARG A 4 -5.26 -5.36 12.17
N GLY A 5 -4.64 -5.92 13.22
CA GLY A 5 -3.24 -5.66 13.54
C GLY A 5 -2.28 -6.11 12.43
N TYR A 6 -2.54 -7.26 11.82
CA TYR A 6 -1.74 -7.73 10.68
C TYR A 6 -1.85 -6.78 9.50
N LEU A 7 -3.06 -6.36 9.14
CA LEU A 7 -3.28 -5.45 8.01
C LEU A 7 -2.66 -4.06 8.27
N ASP A 8 -2.84 -3.51 9.47
CA ASP A 8 -2.30 -2.22 9.89
C ASP A 8 -0.77 -2.19 9.82
N GLN A 9 -0.10 -3.30 10.14
CA GLN A 9 1.37 -3.39 10.18
C GLN A 9 2.01 -3.77 8.85
N THR A 10 1.27 -4.42 7.94
CA THR A 10 1.84 -4.94 6.70
C THR A 10 1.46 -4.09 5.50
N VAL A 11 0.17 -3.94 5.22
CA VAL A 11 -0.30 -3.45 3.91
C VAL A 11 -1.08 -2.15 3.99
N LEU A 12 -1.71 -1.84 5.12
CA LEU A 12 -2.62 -0.71 5.21
C LEU A 12 -1.94 0.65 4.95
N PRO A 13 -0.73 0.93 5.46
CA PRO A 13 -0.10 2.24 5.24
C PRO A 13 0.14 2.54 3.75
N VAL A 14 0.71 1.58 3.00
CA VAL A 14 0.98 1.76 1.57
C VAL A 14 -0.31 1.75 0.73
N LEU A 15 -1.32 0.98 1.14
CA LEU A 15 -2.63 0.98 0.50
C LEU A 15 -3.30 2.35 0.63
N LEU A 16 -3.27 2.96 1.82
CA LEU A 16 -3.87 4.28 2.03
C LEU A 16 -3.18 5.35 1.17
N GLU A 17 -1.84 5.35 1.10
CA GLU A 17 -1.12 6.29 0.23
C GLU A 17 -1.41 6.06 -1.26
N GLY A 18 -1.42 4.80 -1.71
CA GLY A 18 -1.78 4.45 -3.08
C GLY A 18 -3.20 4.90 -3.45
N MET A 19 -4.15 4.74 -2.53
CA MET A 19 -5.53 5.20 -2.72
C MET A 19 -5.63 6.74 -2.81
N LYS A 20 -4.81 7.49 -2.04
CA LYS A 20 -4.75 8.96 -2.17
C LYS A 20 -4.25 9.38 -3.55
N GLN A 21 -3.18 8.76 -4.06
CA GLN A 21 -2.66 9.03 -5.39
C GLN A 21 -3.68 8.66 -6.48
N LEU A 22 -4.34 7.51 -6.32
CA LEU A 22 -5.39 7.07 -7.23
C LEU A 22 -6.55 8.08 -7.32
N ALA A 23 -7.01 8.59 -6.18
CA ALA A 23 -8.09 9.58 -6.12
C ALA A 23 -7.72 10.92 -6.76
N LYS A 24 -6.43 11.28 -6.73
CA LYS A 24 -5.87 12.49 -7.33
C LYS A 24 -5.73 12.38 -8.85
N GLU A 25 -5.11 11.32 -9.33
CA GLU A 25 -4.79 11.15 -10.76
C GLU A 25 -5.98 10.65 -11.59
N ARG A 26 -6.91 9.90 -10.97
CA ARG A 26 -8.10 9.32 -11.61
C ARG A 26 -7.80 8.68 -12.98
N PRO A 27 -6.85 7.73 -13.06
CA PRO A 27 -6.47 7.10 -14.30
C PRO A 27 -7.61 6.26 -14.88
N GLN A 28 -7.57 6.00 -16.18
CA GLN A 28 -8.56 5.19 -16.87
C GLN A 28 -8.63 3.74 -16.32
N ASN A 29 -7.49 3.19 -15.90
CA ASN A 29 -7.36 1.85 -15.31
C ASN A 29 -6.94 1.95 -13.83
N PRO A 30 -7.88 2.16 -12.89
CA PRO A 30 -7.55 2.42 -11.49
C PRO A 30 -6.86 1.26 -10.77
N LEU A 31 -7.23 0.01 -11.09
CA LEU A 31 -6.64 -1.17 -10.47
C LEU A 31 -5.19 -1.40 -10.91
N GLU A 32 -4.91 -1.24 -12.20
CA GLU A 32 -3.56 -1.37 -12.77
C GLU A 32 -2.63 -0.31 -12.17
N TYR A 33 -3.09 0.94 -12.12
CA TYR A 33 -2.35 2.04 -11.49
C TYR A 33 -2.03 1.75 -10.02
N LEU A 34 -3.03 1.32 -9.24
CA LEU A 34 -2.82 1.00 -7.82
C LEU A 34 -1.87 -0.21 -7.66
N GLY A 35 -2.00 -1.24 -8.50
CA GLY A 35 -1.11 -2.39 -8.50
C GLY A 35 0.35 -1.99 -8.74
N HIS A 36 0.61 -1.17 -9.75
CA HIS A 36 1.95 -0.62 -10.00
C HIS A 36 2.45 0.25 -8.85
N TYR A 37 1.58 1.08 -8.27
CA TYR A 37 1.94 1.89 -7.12
C TYR A 37 2.43 1.01 -5.95
N LEU A 38 1.69 -0.05 -5.62
CA LEU A 38 2.03 -0.96 -4.53
C LEU A 38 3.34 -1.71 -4.79
N LEU A 39 3.55 -2.19 -6.02
CA LEU A 39 4.78 -2.90 -6.41
C LEU A 39 6.01 -1.97 -6.36
N ASN A 40 5.88 -0.71 -6.78
CA ASN A 40 6.98 0.25 -6.76
C ASN A 40 7.37 0.67 -5.32
N HIS A 41 6.49 0.46 -4.34
CA HIS A 41 6.71 0.84 -2.94
C HIS A 41 6.84 -0.39 -2.03
N SER A 42 6.97 -1.61 -2.55
CA SER A 42 7.04 -2.85 -1.77
C SER A 42 8.22 -2.88 -0.79
N ASP A 43 9.33 -2.22 -1.14
CA ASP A 43 10.54 -2.18 -0.31
C ASP A 43 10.41 -1.26 0.91
N THR A 44 9.42 -0.36 0.92
CA THR A 44 9.19 0.57 2.04
C THR A 44 8.64 -0.13 3.29
N ILE A 45 8.00 -1.29 3.12
CA ILE A 45 7.46 -2.10 4.23
C ILE A 45 8.55 -2.96 4.88
N GLY A 46 9.67 -3.21 4.18
CA GLY A 46 10.75 -4.12 4.58
C GLY A 46 11.71 -3.60 5.65
N ARG A 47 11.53 -2.38 6.18
CA ARG A 47 12.26 -1.89 7.36
C ARG A 47 11.32 -1.77 8.56
N SER A 48 10.86 -2.90 9.08
CA SER A 48 10.57 -3.01 10.51
C SER A 48 11.73 -3.74 11.19
N PRO A 49 12.20 -3.28 12.36
CA PRO A 49 13.30 -3.90 13.08
C PRO A 49 12.89 -5.33 13.44
N GLY A 50 13.80 -6.28 13.24
CA GLY A 50 13.62 -7.65 13.73
C GLY A 50 13.40 -7.67 15.25
N PRO A 51 12.97 -8.82 15.81
CA PRO A 51 12.68 -8.98 17.23
C PRO A 51 13.85 -8.59 18.15
#